data_AF-W9GS57-F1
#
_entry.id   AF-W9GS57-F1
#
_cell.length_a   1.000
_cell.length_b   1.000
_cell.length_c   1.000
_cell.angle_alpha   90.00
_cell.angle_beta   90.00
_cell.angle_gamma   90.00
#
_symmetry.space_group_name_H-M   'P 1'
#
loop_
_entity.id
_entity.type
_entity.pdbx_description
1 polymer ?
#
loop_
_entity_poly.entity_id
_entity_poly.type
_entity_poly.pdbx_seq_one_letter_code
_entity_poly.pdbx_strand_id
1 'polypeptide(L)'
;MPLVEVTLTEGRAPEALRELIHRVHAAVESSLGANPQSIRVIVREVPRTHWAAGDQTLAERDAAQSAAAPAEPSTEHTTEHTTAPPSQEGD
;
A
#
# COMPACT_ATOMS: atom_id res chain seq x y z
N MET A 1 -26.00 12.74 17.99
CA MET A 1 -24.57 13.12 18.12
C MET A 1 -23.72 11.90 17.78
N PRO A 2 -23.44 11.65 16.50
CA PRO A 2 -22.70 10.45 16.06
C PRO A 2 -21.20 10.52 16.36
N LEU A 3 -20.62 9.39 16.75
CA LEU A 3 -19.17 9.17 16.86
C LEU A 3 -18.81 7.99 15.96
N VAL A 4 -17.80 8.17 15.12
CA VAL A 4 -17.20 7.10 14.31
C VAL A 4 -15.72 7.01 14.63
N GLU A 5 -15.25 5.79 14.89
CA GLU A 5 -13.85 5.50 15.15
C GLU A 5 -13.31 4.59 14.07
N VAL A 6 -12.23 5.02 13.43
CA VAL A 6 -11.50 4.23 12.44
C VAL A 6 -10.15 3.90 13.04
N THR A 7 -9.87 2.61 13.21
CA THR A 7 -8.56 2.11 13.64
C THR A 7 -7.94 1.37 12.48
N LEU A 8 -6.73 1.77 12.10
CA LEU A 8 -5.99 1.22 10.97
C LEU A 8 -4.50 1.19 11.29
N THR A 9 -3.73 0.50 10.47
CA THR A 9 -2.27 0.54 10.59
C THR A 9 -1.72 1.88 10.14
N GLU A 10 -0.60 2.30 10.73
CA GLU A 10 0.17 3.46 10.26
C GLU A 10 0.71 3.29 8.81
N GLY A 11 1.22 4.39 8.27
CA GLY A 11 1.91 4.42 6.96
C GLY A 11 1.03 4.89 5.80
N ARG A 12 -0.11 5.53 6.08
CA ARG A 12 -0.90 6.23 5.07
C ARG A 12 -0.40 7.68 4.95
N ALA A 13 -0.50 8.25 3.75
CA ALA A 13 -0.22 9.67 3.55
C ALA A 13 -1.25 10.53 4.32
N PRO A 14 -0.85 11.68 4.90
CA PRO A 14 -1.76 12.56 5.63
C PRO A 14 -3.00 12.97 4.83
N GLU A 15 -2.85 13.17 3.52
CA GLU A 15 -3.93 13.55 2.61
C GLU A 15 -4.98 12.43 2.49
N ALA A 16 -4.54 11.18 2.49
CA ALA A 16 -5.44 10.02 2.45
C ALA A 16 -6.25 9.89 3.75
N LEU A 17 -5.64 10.16 4.91
CA LEU A 17 -6.34 10.19 6.19
C LEU A 17 -7.35 11.34 6.24
N ARG A 18 -6.99 12.52 5.73
CA ARG A 18 -7.90 13.66 5.65
C ARG A 18 -9.10 13.36 4.77
N GLU A 19 -8.88 12.71 3.62
CA GLU A 19 -9.94 12.33 2.71
C GLU A 19 -10.85 11.24 3.30
N LEU A 20 -10.28 10.27 4.03
CA LEU A 20 -11.06 9.28 4.78
C LEU A 20 -12.00 9.97 5.77
N ILE A 21 -11.49 10.91 6.57
CA ILE A 21 -12.31 11.68 7.53
C ILE A 21 -13.42 12.43 6.82
N HIS A 22 -13.13 13.06 5.69
CA HIS A 22 -14.12 13.79 4.90
C HIS A 22 -15.26 12.88 4.44
N ARG A 23 -14.91 11.74 3.82
CA ARG A 23 -15.91 10.81 3.28
C ARG A 23 -16.74 10.12 4.36
N VAL A 24 -16.13 9.75 5.48
CA VAL A 24 -16.87 9.19 6.64
C VAL A 24 -17.85 10.22 7.20
N HIS A 25 -17.43 11.47 7.36
CA HIS A 25 -18.30 12.55 7.82
C HIS A 25 -19.52 12.73 6.90
N ALA A 26 -19.27 12.87 5.59
CA ALA A 26 -20.33 13.06 4.59
C ALA A 26 -21.31 11.87 4.53
N ALA A 27 -20.79 10.64 4.70
CA ALA A 27 -21.64 9.44 4.77
C ALA A 27 -22.58 9.48 5.99
N VAL A 28 -22.08 9.89 7.16
CA VAL A 28 -22.89 10.02 8.37
C VAL A 28 -23.94 11.11 8.23
N GLU A 29 -23.55 12.28 7.71
CA GLU A 29 -24.45 13.42 7.50
C GLU A 29 -25.61 13.02 6.57
N SER A 30 -25.29 12.47 5.40
CA SER A 30 -26.29 12.09 4.39
C SER A 30 -27.19 10.92 4.80
N SER A 31 -26.66 9.94 5.53
CA SER A 31 -27.42 8.76 5.94
C SER A 31 -28.38 9.03 7.09
N LEU A 32 -27.99 9.92 8.02
CA LEU A 32 -28.72 10.14 9.27
C LEU A 32 -29.36 11.53 9.37
N GLY A 33 -29.10 12.44 8.42
CA GLY A 33 -29.51 13.84 8.52
C GLY A 33 -28.92 14.56 9.75
N ALA A 34 -27.78 14.09 10.24
CA ALA A 34 -27.18 14.59 11.47
C ALA A 34 -26.59 15.99 11.27
N ASN A 35 -26.73 16.87 12.27
CA ASN A 35 -26.07 18.18 12.27
C ASN A 35 -24.54 17.99 12.10
N PRO A 36 -23.91 18.60 11.07
CA PRO A 36 -22.48 18.44 10.78
C PRO A 36 -21.57 18.72 11.97
N GLN A 37 -21.88 19.77 12.75
CA GLN A 37 -21.07 20.17 13.91
C GLN A 37 -21.13 19.14 15.05
N SER A 38 -22.11 18.21 15.01
CA SER A 38 -22.27 17.16 16.02
C SER A 38 -21.58 15.84 15.64
N ILE A 39 -21.11 15.70 14.40
CA ILE A 39 -20.47 14.49 13.87
C ILE A 39 -19.00 14.50 14.25
N ARG A 40 -18.55 13.43 14.92
CA ARG A 40 -17.15 13.25 15.30
C ARG A 40 -16.58 12.03 14.60
N VAL A 41 -15.41 12.19 14.00
CA VAL A 41 -14.64 11.10 13.37
C VAL A 41 -13.26 11.10 14.01
N ILE A 42 -12.87 9.96 14.58
CA ILE A 42 -11.54 9.77 15.18
C ILE A 42 -10.81 8.72 14.37
N VAL A 43 -9.59 9.03 13.95
CA VAL A 43 -8.69 8.10 13.27
C VAL A 43 -7.56 7.74 14.23
N ARG A 44 -7.31 6.44 14.41
CA ARG A 44 -6.19 5.91 15.18
C ARG A 44 -5.30 5.07 14.28
N GLU A 45 -4.07 5.51 14.13
CA GLU A 45 -3.02 4.76 13.47
C GLU A 45 -2.30 3.90 14.51
N VAL A 46 -2.17 2.61 14.19
CA VAL A 46 -1.56 1.61 15.05
C VAL A 46 -0.30 1.09 14.36
N PRO A 47 0.86 1.07 15.04
CA PRO A 47 2.06 0.46 14.48
C PRO A 47 1.83 -0.97 14.04
N ARG A 48 2.49 -1.38 12.95
CA ARG A 48 2.34 -2.75 12.39
C ARG A 48 2.81 -3.84 13.36
N THR A 49 3.66 -3.49 14.33
CA THR A 49 4.12 -4.33 15.44
C THR A 49 3.03 -4.55 16.51
N HIS A 50 2.00 -3.71 16.55
CA HIS A 50 0.91 -3.80 17.53
C HIS A 50 -0.39 -4.32 16.93
N TRP A 51 -0.42 -4.52 15.61
CA TRP A 51 -1.57 -5.10 14.91
C TRP A 51 -1.28 -6.57 14.61
N ALA A 52 -2.00 -7.49 15.26
CA ALA A 52 -1.84 -8.92 15.06
C ALA A 52 -3.12 -9.59 14.55
N ALA A 53 -2.94 -10.64 13.75
CA ALA A 53 -4.01 -11.54 13.37
C ALA A 53 -3.47 -12.97 13.34
N GLY A 54 -4.13 -13.87 14.08
CA GLY A 54 -3.66 -15.26 14.22
C GLY A 54 -2.33 -15.38 14.97
N ASP A 55 -2.16 -14.61 16.05
CA ASP A 55 -0.94 -14.56 16.88
C ASP A 55 0.35 -14.12 16.14
N GLN A 56 0.18 -13.50 14.97
CA GLN A 56 1.28 -12.92 14.21
C GLN A 56 0.99 -11.46 13.93
N THR A 57 1.93 -10.59 14.29
CA THR A 57 1.89 -9.17 13.94
C THR A 57 2.03 -8.99 12.44
N LEU A 58 1.51 -7.88 11.92
CA LEU A 58 1.70 -7.56 10.50
C LEU A 58 3.20 -7.38 10.17
N ALA A 59 3.98 -6.84 11.10
CA ALA A 59 5.42 -6.72 10.95
C ALA A 59 6.12 -8.08 10.77
N GLU A 60 5.77 -9.10 11.57
CA GLU A 60 6.30 -10.46 11.44
C GLU A 60 5.90 -11.11 10.10
N ARG A 61 4.67 -10.87 9.66
CA ARG A 61 4.19 -11.38 8.36
C ARG A 61 4.96 -10.77 7.19
N ASP A 62 5.17 -9.45 7.21
CA ASP A 62 5.91 -8.74 6.16
C ASP A 62 7.37 -9.22 6.08
N ALA A 63 8.00 -9.43 7.24
CA ALA A 63 9.36 -9.96 7.34
C ALA A 63 9.47 -11.39 6.79
N ALA A 64 8.51 -12.27 7.11
CA ALA A 64 8.46 -13.62 6.58
C ALA A 64 8.28 -13.64 5.05
N GLN A 65 7.46 -12.73 4.50
CA GLN A 65 7.23 -12.63 3.07
C GLN A 65 8.45 -12.10 2.30
N SER A 66 9.20 -11.15 2.89
CA SER A 66 10.43 -10.63 2.28
C SER A 66 11.57 -11.64 2.30
N ALA A 67 11.65 -12.50 3.33
CA ALA A 67 12.63 -13.58 3.40
C ALA A 67 12.32 -14.77 2.46
N ALA A 68 11.06 -14.92 2.04
CA ALA A 68 10.61 -16.02 1.19
C ALA A 68 10.73 -15.75 -0.32
N ALA A 69 11.14 -14.55 -0.75
CA ALA A 69 11.45 -14.26 -2.16
C ALA A 69 12.88 -14.72 -2.48
N PRO A 70 13.09 -15.82 -3.23
CA PRO A 70 14.44 -16.28 -3.56
C PRO A 70 15.03 -15.38 -4.64
N ALA A 71 16.34 -15.14 -4.53
CA ALA A 71 17.16 -14.69 -5.63
C ALA A 71 16.97 -15.62 -6.84
N GLU A 72 16.31 -15.14 -7.88
CA GLU A 72 16.50 -15.71 -9.21
C GLU A 72 17.89 -15.25 -9.68
N PRO A 73 18.86 -16.16 -9.88
CA PRO A 73 20.14 -15.77 -10.45
C PRO A 73 19.87 -15.35 -11.89
N SER A 74 20.17 -14.08 -12.19
CA SER A 74 20.30 -13.58 -13.54
C SER A 74 21.19 -14.52 -14.36
N THR A 75 20.59 -15.32 -15.25
CA THR A 75 21.35 -15.94 -16.34
C THR A 75 21.79 -14.84 -17.27
N GLU A 76 23.00 -14.35 -17.05
CA GLU A 76 23.79 -13.57 -18.00
C GLU A 76 23.91 -14.36 -19.30
N HIS A 77 23.11 -13.98 -20.30
CA HIS A 77 23.29 -14.46 -21.67
C HIS A 77 24.38 -13.60 -22.31
N THR A 78 25.65 -13.90 -21.98
CA THR A 78 26.81 -13.38 -22.71
C THR A 78 26.86 -14.07 -24.07
N THR A 79 26.27 -13.42 -25.07
CA THR A 79 26.61 -13.67 -26.47
C THR A 79 27.60 -12.61 -26.92
N GLU A 80 28.88 -12.89 -26.70
CA GLU A 80 29.96 -12.31 -27.50
C GLU A 80 30.29 -13.24 -28.68
N HIS A 81 30.94 -12.66 -29.70
CA HIS A 81 31.43 -13.23 -30.96
C HIS A 81 30.37 -13.34 -32.09
N THR A 82 30.52 -12.76 -33.28
CA THR A 82 31.76 -12.40 -33.98
C THR A 82 31.61 -11.25 -34.98
N THR A 83 32.74 -10.62 -35.26
CA THR A 83 32.95 -9.45 -36.10
C THR A 83 33.17 -9.82 -37.57
N ALA A 84 33.09 -8.83 -38.47
CA ALA A 84 33.63 -8.73 -39.86
C ALA A 84 32.59 -8.60 -41.01
N PRO A 85 32.90 -7.85 -42.10
CA PRO A 85 32.03 -6.78 -42.64
C PRO A 85 31.62 -6.97 -44.14
N PRO A 86 31.42 -5.91 -44.99
CA PRO A 86 30.21 -5.74 -45.80
C PRO A 86 30.40 -6.03 -47.32
N SER A 87 29.34 -5.80 -48.11
CA SER A 87 29.27 -5.63 -49.59
C SER A 87 28.67 -6.82 -50.36
N GLN A 88 27.51 -6.61 -50.99
CA GLN A 88 27.48 -6.37 -52.44
C GLN A 88 26.11 -5.85 -52.92
N GLU A 89 26.23 -4.78 -53.69
CA GLU A 89 25.26 -4.05 -54.51
C GLU A 89 24.97 -4.85 -55.79
N GLY A 90 23.75 -4.77 -56.34
CA GLY A 90 23.46 -5.26 -57.70
C GLY A 90 21.99 -5.54 -57.99
N ASP A 91 21.25 -4.54 -58.47
CA ASP A 91 20.25 -4.66 -59.55
C ASP A 91 20.54 -3.54 -60.57
#